data_AF-A0A1F5FF16-F1
#
_entry.id   AF-A0A1F5FF16-F1
#
_cell.length_a   1.000
_cell.length_b   1.000
_cell.length_c   1.000
_cell.angle_alpha   90.00
_cell.angle_beta   90.00
_cell.angle_gamma   90.00
#
_symmetry.space_group_name_H-M   'P 1'
#
loop_
_entity.id
_entity.type
_entity.pdbx_description
1 polymer ?
#
loop_
_entity_poly.entity_id
_entity_poly.type
_entity_poly.pdbx_seq_one_letter_code
_entity_poly.pdbx_strand_id
1 'polypeptide(L)'
;VLVVDDASTDDTAEEAADAGALVLNLPPPNRGKGHALRRGFEYALAEGFRAVVTLDADGQHPPGLIPQFIEKLDGADLVYGDRLGDLSGMPAARVFSNRVTTGLVRFLAGAGIRDSQCGMRAIRRWVLEAAATRADRFAAESEQLVRAARAGARLAPVAIPTVYLKNSASKMHVVLDTLRFVGVWFRLLGELW
;
A
#
# COMPACT_ATOMS: atom_id res chain seq x y z
N VAL A 1 -13.99 10.36 2.07
CA VAL A 1 -13.07 9.62 1.19
C VAL A 1 -12.17 10.65 0.51
N LEU A 2 -10.87 10.38 0.43
CA LEU A 2 -9.93 11.21 -0.32
C LEU A 2 -9.44 10.41 -1.52
N VAL A 3 -9.60 10.96 -2.72
CA VAL A 3 -8.97 10.47 -3.95
C VAL A 3 -7.77 11.38 -4.23
N VAL A 4 -6.60 10.77 -4.43
CA VAL A 4 -5.40 11.51 -4.83
C VAL A 4 -5.15 11.22 -6.30
N ASP A 5 -5.40 12.20 -7.15
CA ASP A 5 -5.18 12.09 -8.58
C ASP A 5 -3.77 12.58 -8.96
N ASP A 6 -2.94 11.70 -9.51
CA ASP A 6 -1.55 11.98 -9.84
C ASP A 6 -1.39 12.37 -11.32
N ALA A 7 -2.10 13.44 -11.71
CA ALA A 7 -2.18 13.95 -13.08
C ALA A 7 -2.69 12.89 -14.08
N SER A 8 -3.88 12.37 -13.84
CA SER A 8 -4.56 11.52 -14.83
C SER A 8 -4.90 12.31 -16.10
N THR A 9 -4.97 11.60 -17.23
CA THR A 9 -5.33 12.18 -18.54
C THR A 9 -6.77 11.88 -18.95
N ASP A 10 -7.51 11.19 -18.08
CA ASP A 10 -8.92 10.84 -18.22
C ASP A 10 -9.75 11.56 -17.15
N ASP A 11 -11.05 11.30 -17.13
CA ASP A 11 -12.01 12.02 -16.28
C ASP A 11 -12.02 11.53 -14.81
N THR A 12 -11.00 10.78 -14.36
CA THR A 12 -10.93 10.19 -13.02
C THR A 12 -11.20 11.21 -11.90
N ALA A 13 -10.63 12.41 -12.01
CA ALA A 13 -10.80 13.45 -10.99
C ALA A 13 -12.23 14.01 -10.93
N GLU A 14 -12.88 14.15 -12.09
CA GLU A 14 -14.26 14.64 -12.20
C GLU A 14 -15.24 13.57 -11.69
N GLU A 15 -15.11 12.33 -12.15
CA GLU A 15 -15.96 11.21 -11.69
C GLU A 15 -15.85 10.98 -10.18
N ALA A 16 -14.64 11.11 -9.61
CA ALA A 16 -14.45 10.98 -8.17
C ALA A 16 -15.16 12.10 -7.38
N ALA A 17 -15.09 13.33 -7.88
CA ALA A 17 -15.75 14.48 -7.25
C ALA A 17 -17.29 14.35 -7.34
N ASP A 18 -17.81 13.93 -8.49
CA ASP A 18 -19.25 13.71 -8.72
C ASP A 18 -19.81 12.59 -7.84
N ALA A 19 -19.00 11.57 -7.55
CA ALA A 19 -19.31 10.53 -6.58
C ALA A 19 -19.24 11.01 -5.10
N GLY A 20 -18.88 12.27 -4.85
CA GLY A 20 -18.81 12.90 -3.53
C GLY A 20 -17.49 12.71 -2.79
N ALA A 21 -16.41 12.30 -3.47
CA ALA A 21 -15.08 12.25 -2.87
C ALA A 21 -14.43 13.63 -2.83
N LEU A 22 -13.59 13.86 -1.82
CA LEU A 22 -12.63 14.95 -1.88
C LEU A 22 -11.50 14.54 -2.83
N VAL A 23 -11.13 15.41 -3.76
CA VAL A 23 -10.07 15.13 -4.74
C VAL A 23 -8.86 16.03 -4.51
N LEU A 24 -7.70 15.41 -4.32
CA LEU A 24 -6.40 16.08 -4.29
C LEU A 24 -5.70 15.87 -5.64
N ASN A 25 -5.77 16.88 -6.51
CA ASN A 25 -5.10 16.88 -7.80
C ASN A 25 -3.62 17.26 -7.64
N LEU A 26 -2.73 16.40 -8.11
CA LEU A 26 -1.28 16.63 -8.09
C LEU A 26 -0.81 17.19 -9.45
N PRO A 27 0.18 18.09 -9.44
CA PRO A 27 0.70 18.66 -10.68
C PRO A 27 1.45 17.60 -11.51
N PRO A 28 1.43 17.72 -12.85
CA PRO A 28 2.19 16.83 -13.73
C PRO A 28 3.72 16.97 -13.53
N PRO A 29 4.50 15.94 -13.90
CA PRO A 29 4.08 14.68 -14.51
C PRO A 29 3.59 13.64 -13.50
N ASN A 30 2.90 12.60 -13.97
CA ASN A 30 2.53 11.43 -13.15
C ASN A 30 3.79 10.72 -12.60
N ARG A 31 3.88 10.61 -11.27
CA ARG A 31 5.01 10.02 -10.52
C ARG A 31 4.67 8.62 -9.96
N GLY A 32 3.40 8.25 -9.99
CA GLY A 32 2.87 6.94 -9.66
C GLY A 32 2.40 6.80 -8.20
N LYS A 33 1.89 5.61 -7.90
CA LYS A 33 1.18 5.28 -6.65
C LYS A 33 1.89 5.70 -5.35
N GLY A 34 3.20 5.49 -5.24
CA GLY A 34 3.97 5.88 -4.05
C GLY A 34 3.95 7.39 -3.78
N HIS A 35 3.99 8.21 -4.85
CA HIS A 35 3.85 9.67 -4.74
C HIS A 35 2.44 10.04 -4.27
N ALA A 36 1.41 9.48 -4.90
CA ALA A 36 0.02 9.71 -4.51
C ALA A 36 -0.26 9.32 -3.05
N LEU A 37 0.19 8.15 -2.60
CA LEU A 37 0.05 7.70 -1.21
C LEU A 37 0.72 8.66 -0.24
N ARG A 38 1.96 9.07 -0.52
CA ARG A 38 2.68 10.03 0.33
C ARG A 38 1.94 11.36 0.44
N ARG A 39 1.44 11.91 -0.67
CA ARG A 39 0.66 13.16 -0.66
C ARG A 39 -0.66 12.99 0.11
N GLY A 40 -1.31 11.84 -0.01
CA GLY A 40 -2.49 11.51 0.79
C GLY A 40 -2.20 11.40 2.29
N PHE A 41 -1.07 10.82 2.68
CA PHE A 41 -0.64 10.76 4.08
C PHE A 41 -0.27 12.14 4.63
N GLU A 42 0.44 12.97 3.88
CA GLU A 42 0.76 14.35 4.25
C GLU A 42 -0.52 15.17 4.46
N TYR A 43 -1.49 15.06 3.56
CA TYR A 43 -2.82 15.65 3.73
C TYR A 43 -3.49 15.15 5.01
N ALA A 44 -3.49 13.84 5.25
CA ALA A 44 -4.15 13.27 6.41
C ALA A 44 -3.52 13.74 7.74
N LEU A 45 -2.20 13.91 7.78
CA LEU A 45 -1.48 14.43 8.94
C LEU A 45 -1.81 15.90 9.21
N ALA A 46 -1.85 16.72 8.15
CA ALA A 46 -2.16 18.14 8.22
C ALA A 46 -3.59 18.39 8.74
N GLU A 47 -4.56 17.60 8.29
CA GLU A 47 -5.96 17.69 8.70
C GLU A 47 -6.27 17.08 10.07
N GLY A 48 -5.27 16.53 10.78
CA GLY A 48 -5.50 16.03 12.14
C GLY A 48 -6.09 14.63 12.22
N PHE A 49 -6.15 13.86 11.12
CA PHE A 49 -6.72 12.50 11.16
C PHE A 49 -5.92 11.57 12.07
N ARG A 50 -6.63 10.63 12.73
CA ARG A 50 -6.04 9.68 13.70
C ARG A 50 -5.55 8.39 13.08
N ALA A 51 -6.12 8.02 11.93
CA ALA A 51 -5.74 6.86 11.14
C ALA A 51 -6.15 7.07 9.69
N VAL A 52 -5.52 6.32 8.78
CA VAL A 52 -5.85 6.28 7.35
C VAL A 52 -6.13 4.84 6.96
N VAL A 53 -7.14 4.64 6.11
CA VAL A 53 -7.34 3.39 5.40
C VAL A 53 -7.03 3.62 3.92
N THR A 54 -6.12 2.83 3.36
CA THR A 54 -5.75 2.87 1.95
C THR A 54 -6.45 1.74 1.20
N LEU A 55 -6.76 1.98 -0.07
CA LEU A 55 -7.41 1.04 -0.98
C LEU A 55 -7.00 1.38 -2.42
N ASP A 56 -6.81 0.38 -3.28
CA ASP A 56 -6.67 0.62 -4.71
C ASP A 56 -8.04 0.84 -5.38
N ALA A 57 -8.11 1.78 -6.32
CA ALA A 57 -9.33 2.13 -7.04
C ALA A 57 -9.69 1.15 -8.17
N ASP A 58 -8.98 0.02 -8.31
CA ASP A 58 -9.17 -0.97 -9.37
C ASP A 58 -10.26 -2.02 -9.08
N GLY A 59 -10.97 -1.87 -7.95
CA GLY A 59 -12.03 -2.77 -7.52
C GLY A 59 -11.54 -4.13 -7.01
N GLN A 60 -10.22 -4.37 -6.91
CA GLN A 60 -9.69 -5.65 -6.43
C GLN A 60 -9.80 -5.83 -4.91
N HIS A 61 -10.02 -4.73 -4.19
CA HIS A 61 -10.08 -4.72 -2.73
C HIS A 61 -11.49 -4.36 -2.27
N PRO A 62 -12.21 -5.25 -1.58
CA PRO A 62 -13.60 -5.02 -1.18
C PRO A 62 -13.72 -3.95 -0.07
N PRO A 63 -14.36 -2.79 -0.32
CA PRO A 63 -14.51 -1.74 0.68
C PRO A 63 -15.30 -2.18 1.93
N GLY A 64 -16.14 -3.20 1.80
CA GLY A 64 -16.90 -3.78 2.92
C GLY A 64 -16.02 -4.38 4.03
N LEU A 65 -14.72 -4.60 3.79
CA LEU A 65 -13.77 -5.06 4.82
C LEU A 65 -13.16 -3.91 5.64
N ILE A 66 -13.38 -2.65 5.28
CA ILE A 66 -12.84 -1.49 6.01
C ILE A 66 -13.18 -1.53 7.52
N PRO A 67 -14.42 -1.86 7.96
CA PRO A 67 -14.74 -1.95 9.38
C PRO A 67 -13.86 -2.96 10.14
N GLN A 68 -13.55 -4.12 9.53
CA GLN A 68 -12.68 -5.13 10.13
C GLN A 68 -11.24 -4.63 10.29
N PHE A 69 -10.74 -3.86 9.33
CA PHE A 69 -9.42 -3.24 9.42
C PHE A 69 -9.36 -2.20 10.54
N ILE A 70 -10.41 -1.39 10.69
CA ILE A 70 -10.51 -0.39 11.75
C ILE A 70 -10.59 -1.06 13.12
N GLU A 71 -11.45 -2.06 13.31
CA GLU A 71 -11.56 -2.83 14.55
C GLU A 71 -10.21 -3.41 14.96
N LYS A 72 -9.46 -3.96 14.01
CA LYS A 72 -8.17 -4.58 14.30
C LYS A 72 -7.08 -3.58 14.70
N LEU A 73 -7.27 -2.28 14.46
CA LEU A 73 -6.38 -1.26 15.01
C LEU A 73 -6.43 -1.21 16.54
N ASP A 74 -7.47 -1.69 17.22
CA ASP A 74 -7.51 -1.67 18.69
C ASP A 74 -6.35 -2.45 19.32
N GLY A 75 -5.85 -3.48 18.65
CA GLY A 75 -4.67 -4.24 19.06
C GLY A 75 -3.39 -3.99 18.25
N ALA A 76 -3.45 -3.15 17.21
CA ALA A 76 -2.38 -2.99 16.22
C ALA A 76 -2.17 -1.53 15.81
N ASP A 77 -1.05 -1.27 15.17
CA ASP A 77 -0.65 0.07 14.73
C ASP A 77 -0.68 0.20 13.21
N LEU A 78 -0.44 -0.92 12.51
CA LEU A 78 -0.64 -1.05 11.08
C LEU A 78 -1.27 -2.41 10.78
N VAL A 79 -2.46 -2.37 10.17
CA VAL A 79 -3.20 -3.54 9.69
C VAL A 79 -3.06 -3.61 8.18
N TYR A 80 -2.76 -4.79 7.63
CA TYR A 80 -2.58 -4.98 6.19
C TYR A 80 -3.35 -6.20 5.69
N GLY A 81 -3.81 -6.17 4.44
CA GLY A 81 -4.45 -7.31 3.81
C GLY A 81 -3.48 -8.44 3.51
N ASP A 82 -3.92 -9.67 3.74
CA ASP A 82 -3.20 -10.92 3.46
C ASP A 82 -3.96 -11.70 2.39
N ARG A 83 -3.48 -11.61 1.15
CA ARG A 83 -4.01 -12.39 0.01
C ARG A 83 -3.41 -13.78 -0.07
N LEU A 84 -2.28 -14.03 0.61
CA LEU A 84 -1.62 -15.34 0.56
C LEU A 84 -2.29 -16.38 1.46
N GLY A 85 -3.24 -15.96 2.29
CA GLY A 85 -4.16 -16.85 3.01
C GLY A 85 -5.15 -17.59 2.10
N ASP A 86 -5.46 -17.03 0.92
CA ASP A 86 -6.32 -17.65 -0.09
C ASP A 86 -5.72 -17.44 -1.50
N LEU A 87 -4.99 -18.46 -1.95
CA LEU A 87 -4.29 -18.46 -3.24
C LEU A 87 -5.20 -18.78 -4.43
N SER A 88 -6.50 -19.01 -4.19
CA SER A 88 -7.42 -19.38 -5.26
C SER A 88 -7.46 -18.28 -6.34
N GLY A 89 -7.19 -18.68 -7.58
CA GLY A 89 -7.19 -17.77 -8.74
C GLY A 89 -5.92 -16.93 -8.96
N MET A 90 -4.91 -16.97 -8.08
CA MET A 90 -3.66 -16.23 -8.32
C MET A 90 -2.69 -17.01 -9.25
N PRO A 91 -2.15 -16.40 -10.31
CA PRO A 91 -1.15 -17.05 -11.16
C PRO A 91 0.08 -17.51 -10.36
N ALA A 92 0.56 -18.73 -10.59
CA ALA A 92 1.67 -19.33 -9.82
C ALA A 92 2.94 -18.46 -9.83
N ALA A 93 3.25 -17.79 -10.95
CA ALA A 93 4.37 -16.86 -11.05
C ALA A 93 4.23 -15.66 -10.09
N ARG A 94 3.00 -15.15 -9.93
CA ARG A 94 2.70 -14.04 -8.99
C ARG A 94 2.77 -14.52 -7.55
N VAL A 95 2.29 -15.72 -7.25
CA VAL A 95 2.45 -16.33 -5.92
C VAL A 95 3.93 -16.46 -5.55
N PHE A 96 4.75 -16.96 -6.49
CA PHE A 96 6.20 -17.09 -6.26
C PHE A 96 6.87 -15.74 -6.04
N SER A 97 6.61 -14.76 -6.92
CA SER A 97 7.15 -13.40 -6.78
C SER A 97 6.74 -12.76 -5.46
N ASN A 98 5.46 -12.83 -5.09
CA ASN A 98 4.96 -12.29 -3.83
C ASN A 98 5.61 -12.96 -2.61
N ARG A 99 5.83 -14.29 -2.65
CA ARG A 99 6.50 -15.03 -1.57
C ARG A 99 7.96 -14.61 -1.43
N VAL A 100 8.69 -14.48 -2.53
CA VAL A 100 10.10 -14.05 -2.52
C VAL A 100 10.22 -12.63 -1.96
N THR A 101 9.44 -11.69 -2.49
CA THR A 101 9.45 -10.29 -2.03
C THR A 101 9.02 -10.19 -0.56
N THR A 102 7.99 -10.94 -0.15
CA THR A 102 7.56 -10.97 1.24
C THR A 102 8.62 -11.59 2.16
N GLY A 103 9.32 -12.63 1.74
CA GLY A 103 10.44 -13.22 2.50
C GLY A 103 11.54 -12.20 2.78
N LEU A 104 11.91 -11.40 1.78
CA LEU A 104 12.89 -10.33 1.94
C LEU A 104 12.40 -9.22 2.86
N VAL A 105 11.15 -8.78 2.70
CA VAL A 105 10.53 -7.77 3.58
C VAL A 105 10.49 -8.24 5.02
N ARG A 106 10.16 -9.51 5.26
CA ARG A 106 10.19 -10.10 6.61
C ARG A 106 11.58 -10.04 7.23
N PHE A 107 12.60 -10.40 6.46
CA PHE A 107 13.99 -10.34 6.90
C PHE A 107 14.40 -8.91 7.27
N LEU A 108 14.13 -7.94 6.39
CA LEU A 108 14.47 -6.53 6.63
C LEU A 108 13.65 -5.91 7.77
N ALA A 109 12.38 -6.27 7.91
CA ALA A 109 11.50 -5.78 8.96
C ALA A 109 11.82 -6.41 10.33
N GLY A 110 12.41 -7.62 10.37
CA GLY A 110 12.50 -8.42 11.58
C GLY A 110 11.13 -8.85 12.11
N ALA A 111 10.11 -8.95 11.24
CA ALA A 111 8.71 -9.17 11.61
C ALA A 111 8.03 -10.26 10.76
N GLY A 112 7.03 -10.91 11.34
CA GLY A 112 6.24 -11.99 10.73
C GLY A 112 5.22 -11.50 9.69
N ILE A 113 5.66 -10.76 8.67
CA ILE A 113 4.81 -10.22 7.60
C ILE A 113 4.31 -11.34 6.67
N ARG A 114 3.02 -11.36 6.34
CA ARG A 114 2.40 -12.41 5.51
C ARG A 114 2.18 -12.03 4.05
N ASP A 115 1.88 -10.77 3.76
CA ASP A 115 1.79 -10.20 2.41
C ASP A 115 2.33 -8.78 2.45
N SER A 116 3.41 -8.52 1.72
CA SER A 116 4.09 -7.22 1.72
C SER A 116 3.59 -6.23 0.66
N GLN A 117 2.73 -6.69 -0.26
CA GLN A 117 2.36 -5.99 -1.48
C GLN A 117 0.87 -5.69 -1.55
N CYS A 118 0.13 -5.85 -0.45
CA CYS A 118 -1.27 -5.48 -0.39
C CYS A 118 -1.41 -3.98 -0.10
N GLY A 119 -2.20 -3.30 -0.95
CA GLY A 119 -2.50 -1.87 -0.81
C GLY A 119 -3.67 -1.53 0.09
N MET A 120 -4.48 -2.53 0.47
CA MET A 120 -5.48 -2.35 1.50
C MET A 120 -4.83 -2.40 2.88
N ARG A 121 -4.80 -1.25 3.57
CA ARG A 121 -4.15 -1.11 4.88
C ARG A 121 -4.91 -0.13 5.75
N ALA A 122 -4.84 -0.32 7.06
CA ALA A 122 -5.24 0.69 8.03
C ALA A 122 -4.02 1.05 8.89
N ILE A 123 -3.73 2.34 9.02
CA ILE A 123 -2.46 2.83 9.55
C ILE A 123 -2.75 3.93 10.57
N ARG A 124 -2.25 3.79 11.80
CA ARG A 124 -2.35 4.85 12.81
C ARG A 124 -1.51 6.05 12.43
N ARG A 125 -1.97 7.24 12.84
CA ARG A 125 -1.27 8.51 12.62
C ARG A 125 0.23 8.43 12.97
N TRP A 126 0.55 7.91 14.15
CA TRP A 126 1.94 7.83 14.61
C TRP A 126 2.82 7.00 13.67
N VAL A 127 2.25 5.95 13.04
CA VAL A 127 2.98 5.14 12.05
C VAL A 127 3.18 5.91 10.76
N LEU A 128 2.23 6.76 10.35
CA LEU A 128 2.43 7.64 9.19
C LEU A 128 3.58 8.63 9.44
N GLU A 129 3.71 9.15 10.66
CA GLU A 129 4.78 10.07 11.08
C GLU A 129 6.13 9.35 11.15
N ALA A 130 6.19 8.15 11.73
CA ALA A 130 7.43 7.39 11.95
C ALA A 130 7.90 6.60 10.72
N ALA A 131 6.99 6.17 9.85
CA ALA A 131 7.26 5.24 8.75
C ALA A 131 6.92 5.82 7.37
N ALA A 132 7.13 7.13 7.19
CA ALA A 132 6.98 7.79 5.90
C ALA A 132 7.86 7.12 4.84
N THR A 133 7.24 6.62 3.77
CA THR A 133 7.94 6.00 2.64
C THR A 133 8.55 7.05 1.72
N ARG A 134 9.74 6.75 1.19
CA ARG A 134 10.44 7.55 0.18
C ARG A 134 10.46 6.85 -1.18
N ALA A 135 10.06 5.59 -1.23
CA ALA A 135 9.96 4.81 -2.45
C ALA A 135 8.76 5.25 -3.28
N ASP A 136 8.98 5.30 -4.59
CA ASP A 136 7.90 5.54 -5.55
C ASP A 136 7.23 4.22 -5.95
N ARG A 137 6.03 4.34 -6.53
CA ARG A 137 5.27 3.23 -7.13
C ARG A 137 5.02 2.07 -6.13
N PHE A 138 5.17 0.83 -6.58
CA PHE A 138 4.79 -0.38 -5.83
C PHE A 138 5.71 -0.69 -4.65
N ALA A 139 6.92 -0.12 -4.61
CA ALA A 139 7.86 -0.35 -3.52
C ALA A 139 7.51 0.43 -2.24
N ALA A 140 6.68 1.48 -2.37
CA ALA A 140 6.23 2.32 -1.26
C ALA A 140 5.58 1.50 -0.13
N GLU A 141 4.73 0.57 -0.52
CA GLU A 141 3.99 -0.30 0.39
C GLU A 141 4.92 -1.24 1.17
N SER A 142 5.85 -1.89 0.49
CA SER A 142 6.77 -2.81 1.16
C SER A 142 7.77 -2.05 2.05
N GLU A 143 8.24 -0.87 1.63
CA GLU A 143 9.09 -0.01 2.46
C GLU A 143 8.37 0.44 3.74
N GLN A 144 7.10 0.85 3.64
CA GLN A 144 6.33 1.30 4.80
C GLN A 144 6.21 0.21 5.86
N LEU A 145 6.03 -1.06 5.46
CA LEU A 145 5.99 -2.18 6.41
C LEU A 145 7.33 -2.38 7.12
N VAL A 146 8.44 -2.29 6.38
CA VAL A 146 9.79 -2.39 6.97
C VAL A 146 10.01 -1.25 7.97
N ARG A 147 9.74 -0.01 7.58
CA ARG A 147 9.91 1.16 8.45
C ARG A 147 9.00 1.10 9.67
N ALA A 148 7.73 0.70 9.50
CA ALA A 148 6.79 0.57 10.61
C ALA A 148 7.25 -0.48 11.62
N ALA A 149 7.65 -1.67 11.15
CA ALA A 149 8.19 -2.71 12.03
C ALA A 149 9.43 -2.24 12.79
N ARG A 150 10.36 -1.56 12.10
CA ARG A 150 11.60 -1.02 12.70
C ARG A 150 11.35 0.13 13.68
N ALA A 151 10.26 0.87 13.50
CA ALA A 151 9.78 1.86 14.46
C ALA A 151 9.03 1.25 15.66
N GLY A 152 8.92 -0.08 15.74
CA GLY A 152 8.26 -0.80 16.83
C GLY A 152 6.74 -0.93 16.69
N ALA A 153 6.19 -0.69 15.50
CA ALA A 153 4.74 -0.80 15.26
C ALA A 153 4.26 -2.25 15.36
N ARG A 154 3.11 -2.48 16.00
CA ARG A 154 2.45 -3.79 16.00
C ARG A 154 1.74 -3.99 14.66
N LEU A 155 2.24 -4.93 13.87
CA LEU A 155 1.67 -5.26 12.56
C LEU A 155 0.67 -6.41 12.66
N ALA A 156 -0.50 -6.28 12.03
CA ALA A 156 -1.53 -7.33 12.03
C ALA A 156 -2.07 -7.62 10.61
N PRO A 157 -2.14 -8.89 10.18
CA PRO A 157 -2.77 -9.25 8.91
C PRO A 157 -4.29 -9.39 9.04
N VAL A 158 -5.03 -9.06 7.99
CA VAL A 158 -6.44 -9.40 7.77
C VAL A 158 -6.54 -10.20 6.48
N ALA A 159 -7.11 -11.41 6.53
CA ALA A 159 -7.31 -12.20 5.32
C ALA A 159 -8.29 -11.47 4.38
N ILE A 160 -7.91 -11.30 3.13
CA ILE A 160 -8.75 -10.68 2.10
C ILE A 160 -8.79 -11.56 0.85
N PRO A 161 -9.92 -11.62 0.13
CA PRO A 161 -10.02 -12.39 -1.11
C PRO A 161 -9.17 -11.75 -2.21
N THR A 162 -8.67 -12.57 -3.13
CA THR A 162 -8.05 -12.08 -4.36
C THR A 162 -9.12 -11.90 -5.44
N VAL A 163 -9.57 -10.67 -5.68
CA VAL A 163 -10.57 -10.37 -6.72
C VAL A 163 -9.86 -10.02 -8.02
N TYR A 164 -10.06 -10.83 -9.07
CA TYR A 164 -9.60 -10.54 -10.43
C TYR A 164 -10.79 -10.11 -11.29
N LEU A 165 -10.82 -8.84 -11.70
CA LEU A 165 -11.77 -8.37 -12.71
C LEU A 165 -11.21 -8.70 -14.10
N LYS A 166 -12.04 -9.30 -14.97
CA LYS A 166 -11.64 -9.84 -16.28
C LYS A 166 -11.02 -8.82 -17.25
N ASN A 167 -11.06 -7.52 -16.95
CA ASN A 167 -10.56 -6.44 -17.81
C ASN A 167 -9.55 -5.48 -17.13
N SER A 168 -8.99 -5.85 -15.97
CA SER A 168 -7.98 -4.99 -15.32
C SER A 168 -6.61 -5.14 -15.99
N ALA A 169 -6.21 -4.16 -16.81
CA ALA A 169 -4.83 -4.08 -17.29
C ALA A 169 -3.89 -3.78 -16.10
N SER A 170 -2.98 -4.71 -15.78
CA SER A 170 -1.97 -4.48 -14.76
C SER A 170 -1.02 -3.38 -15.23
N LYS A 171 -0.99 -2.25 -14.51
CA LYS A 171 -0.02 -1.15 -14.75
C LYS A 171 1.40 -1.48 -14.23
N MET A 172 1.64 -2.71 -13.76
CA MET A 172 2.92 -3.18 -13.25
C MET A 172 3.80 -3.75 -14.36
N HIS A 173 5.00 -3.20 -14.52
CA HIS A 173 6.00 -3.70 -15.45
C HIS A 173 6.97 -4.62 -14.73
N VAL A 174 6.80 -5.94 -14.91
CA VAL A 174 7.50 -7.01 -14.17
C VAL A 174 8.99 -6.76 -14.00
N VAL A 175 9.73 -6.45 -15.07
CA VAL A 175 11.20 -6.30 -15.01
C VAL A 175 11.63 -5.00 -14.34
N LEU A 176 11.05 -3.86 -14.76
CA LEU A 176 11.44 -2.54 -14.24
C LEU A 176 11.05 -2.37 -12.78
N ASP A 177 9.86 -2.84 -12.38
CA ASP A 177 9.43 -2.75 -11.00
C ASP A 177 10.25 -3.70 -10.11
N THR A 178 10.66 -4.87 -10.61
CA THR A 178 11.60 -5.76 -9.89
C THR A 178 12.96 -5.08 -9.65
N LEU A 179 13.55 -4.43 -10.65
CA LEU A 179 14.83 -3.71 -10.48
C LEU A 179 14.70 -2.54 -9.49
N ARG A 180 13.57 -1.84 -9.49
CA ARG A 180 13.28 -0.77 -8.52
C ARG A 180 13.13 -1.31 -7.10
N PHE A 181 12.46 -2.45 -6.93
CA PHE A 181 12.42 -3.17 -5.65
C PHE A 181 13.84 -3.43 -5.16
N VAL A 182 14.72 -3.96 -6.01
CA VAL A 182 16.15 -4.18 -5.70
C VAL A 182 16.86 -2.90 -5.24
N GLY A 183 16.66 -1.77 -5.93
CA GLY A 183 17.23 -0.48 -5.52
C GLY A 183 16.75 0.00 -4.14
N VAL A 184 15.44 -0.16 -3.86
CA VAL A 184 14.88 0.14 -2.53
C VAL A 184 15.48 -0.75 -1.45
N TRP A 185 15.77 -2.02 -1.76
CA TRP A 185 16.41 -2.95 -0.83
C TRP A 185 17.83 -2.55 -0.46
N PHE A 186 18.68 -2.21 -1.43
CA PHE A 186 20.04 -1.76 -1.14
C PHE A 186 20.05 -0.50 -0.28
N ARG A 187 19.14 0.44 -0.54
CA ARG A 187 18.99 1.64 0.28
C ARG A 187 18.54 1.31 1.69
N LEU A 188 17.53 0.46 1.87
CA LEU A 188 17.06 0.06 3.20
C LEU A 188 18.14 -0.70 3.98
N LEU A 189 18.95 -1.51 3.32
CA LEU A 189 20.09 -2.16 3.96
C LEU A 189 21.12 -1.12 4.43
N GLY A 190 21.48 -0.14 3.61
CA GLY A 190 22.41 0.91 4.02
C GLY A 190 21.88 1.88 5.08
N GLU A 191 20.55 2.00 5.25
CA GLU A 191 19.95 2.81 6.32
C GLU A 191 19.86 2.06 7.66
N LEU A 192 19.86 0.73 7.64
CA LEU A 192 19.62 -0.12 8.81
C LEU A 192 20.90 -0.68 9.45
N TRP A 193 22.05 -0.52 8.80
CA TRP A 193 23.37 -1.02 9.22
C TRP A 193 24.44 0.05 9.00
#